data_AF-A0A943UYY4-F1
#
_entry.id   AF-A0A943UYY4-F1
#
_cell.length_a   1.000
_cell.length_b   1.000
_cell.length_c   1.000
_cell.angle_alpha   90.00
_cell.angle_beta   90.00
_cell.angle_gamma   90.00
#
_symmetry.space_group_name_H-M   'P 1'
#
loop_
_entity.id
_entity.type
_entity.pdbx_description
1 polymer ?
#
loop_
_entity_poly.entity_id
_entity_poly.type
_entity_poly.pdbx_seq_one_letter_code
_entity_poly.pdbx_strand_id
1 'polypeptide(L)'
;MPTYIAHYKSPNGTAQVSGVFEFESSHRAGSKQNMHDARMCMLQAYGNEAVAWQIDSVESKKSDDVRSDHQMQLDFREPAEHKPKKRIVRGFK
;
A
#
# COMPACT_ATOMS: atom_id res chain seq x y z
N MET A 1 14.98 2.93 -4.38
CA MET A 1 14.68 3.67 -3.13
C MET A 1 13.18 3.60 -2.91
N PRO A 2 12.63 3.78 -1.69
CA PRO A 2 11.18 3.78 -1.54
C PRO A 2 10.56 4.96 -2.29
N THR A 3 9.52 4.67 -3.05
CA THR A 3 8.75 5.66 -3.81
C THR A 3 7.57 6.13 -2.96
N TYR A 4 7.36 7.43 -2.94
CA TYR A 4 6.30 8.10 -2.21
C TYR A 4 5.46 8.95 -3.17
N ILE A 5 4.22 9.18 -2.79
CA ILE A 5 3.28 10.07 -3.48
C ILE A 5 3.05 11.27 -2.57
N ALA A 6 3.37 12.46 -3.07
CA ALA A 6 3.13 13.71 -2.35
C ALA A 6 1.91 14.42 -2.93
N HIS A 7 1.02 14.86 -2.05
CA HIS A 7 -0.12 15.71 -2.38
C HIS A 7 0.25 17.16 -2.13
N TYR A 8 0.11 18.00 -3.15
CA TYR A 8 0.36 19.44 -3.02
C TYR A 8 -0.88 20.26 -3.34
N LYS A 9 -0.93 21.45 -2.75
CA LYS A 9 -1.97 22.43 -2.92
C LYS A 9 -1.37 23.82 -3.03
N SER A 10 -1.82 24.59 -4.01
CA SER A 10 -1.48 26.01 -4.12
C SER A 10 -2.14 26.81 -2.99
N PRO A 11 -1.57 27.97 -2.62
CA PRO A 11 -2.19 28.84 -1.64
C PRO A 11 -3.55 29.34 -2.13
N ASN A 12 -4.41 29.73 -1.19
CA ASN A 12 -5.74 30.24 -1.49
C ASN A 12 -5.66 31.50 -2.37
N GLY A 13 -5.91 31.33 -3.66
CA GLY A 13 -5.93 32.37 -4.69
C GLY A 13 -6.95 32.04 -5.79
N THR A 14 -6.98 32.84 -6.85
CA THR A 14 -7.94 32.72 -7.97
C THR A 14 -7.73 31.47 -8.83
N ALA A 15 -6.53 30.88 -8.82
CA ALA A 15 -6.20 29.62 -9.50
C ALA A 15 -5.71 28.61 -8.47
N GLN A 16 -6.63 27.83 -7.90
CA GLN A 16 -6.28 26.73 -7.00
C GLN A 16 -5.76 25.54 -7.81
N VAL A 17 -4.47 25.25 -7.70
CA VAL A 17 -3.83 24.09 -8.31
C VAL A 17 -3.56 23.08 -7.21
N SER A 18 -4.20 21.92 -7.32
CA SER A 18 -3.93 20.76 -6.47
C SER A 18 -3.51 19.60 -7.35
N GLY A 19 -2.53 18.83 -6.90
CA GLY A 19 -2.06 17.69 -7.66
C GLY A 19 -1.32 16.69 -6.79
N VAL A 20 -0.88 15.63 -7.44
CA VAL A 20 -0.05 14.58 -6.84
C VAL A 20 1.16 14.34 -7.73
N PHE A 21 2.29 14.04 -7.11
CA PHE A 21 3.48 13.61 -7.85
C PHE A 21 4.21 12.50 -7.09
N GLU A 22 4.94 11.69 -7.85
CA GLU A 22 5.75 10.60 -7.33
C GLU A 22 7.18 11.10 -7.11
N PHE A 23 7.79 10.70 -5.99
CA PHE A 23 9.18 11.00 -5.70
C PHE A 23 9.84 9.86 -4.94
N GLU A 24 11.17 9.80 -4.99
CA GLU A 24 11.96 8.84 -4.24
C GLU A 24 12.60 9.53 -3.04
N SER A 25 12.55 8.91 -1.87
CA SER A 25 13.26 9.39 -0.68
C SER A 25 13.87 8.22 0.09
N SER A 26 14.97 8.46 0.80
CA SER A 26 15.57 7.48 1.72
C SER A 26 14.89 7.48 3.10
N HIS A 27 14.10 8.51 3.41
CA HIS A 27 13.45 8.69 4.70
C HIS A 27 12.09 8.00 4.76
N ARG A 28 11.62 7.65 5.97
CA ARG A 28 10.32 6.99 6.19
C ARG A 28 9.14 7.93 5.91
N ALA A 29 8.00 7.38 5.50
CA ALA A 29 6.72 8.11 5.43
C ALA A 29 6.42 8.85 6.75
N GLY A 30 5.98 10.10 6.65
CA GLY A 30 5.65 10.95 7.81
C GLY A 30 6.85 11.57 8.55
N SER A 31 8.09 11.28 8.16
CA SER A 31 9.25 12.00 8.69
C SER A 31 9.31 13.43 8.15
N LYS A 32 9.74 14.39 8.99
CA LYS A 32 9.99 15.78 8.58
C LYS A 32 11.03 15.87 7.45
N GLN A 33 12.00 14.96 7.43
CA GLN A 33 12.98 14.88 6.36
C GLN A 33 12.34 14.45 5.04
N ASN A 34 11.39 13.51 5.09
CA ASN A 34 10.67 13.08 3.90
C ASN A 34 9.81 14.20 3.30
N MET A 35 9.15 15.00 4.15
CA MET A 35 8.43 16.21 3.68
C MET A 35 9.38 17.23 3.04
N HIS A 36 10.60 17.37 3.56
CA HIS A 36 11.60 18.24 2.96
C HIS A 36 12.07 17.73 1.60
N ASP A 37 12.37 16.43 1.48
CA ASP A 37 12.75 15.79 0.22
C ASP A 37 11.63 15.95 -0.82
N ALA A 38 10.39 15.70 -0.43
CA ALA A 38 9.21 15.92 -1.27
C ALA A 38 9.16 17.36 -1.78
N ARG A 39 9.40 18.34 -0.90
CA ARG A 39 9.43 19.76 -1.27
C ARG A 39 10.56 20.08 -2.24
N MET A 40 11.73 19.49 -2.06
CA MET A 40 12.85 19.67 -3.00
C MET A 40 12.52 19.09 -4.38
N CYS A 41 11.95 17.89 -4.44
CA CYS A 41 11.48 17.29 -5.70
C CYS A 41 10.40 18.13 -6.39
N MET A 42 9.44 18.67 -5.62
CA MET A 42 8.39 19.56 -6.14
C MET A 42 9.00 20.81 -6.78
N LEU A 43 9.93 21.48 -6.09
CA LEU A 43 10.60 22.68 -6.61
C LEU A 43 11.49 22.35 -7.82
N GLN A 44 12.09 21.17 -7.88
CA GLN A 44 12.88 20.74 -9.02
C GLN A 44 12.02 20.48 -10.26
N ALA A 45 10.84 19.89 -10.10
CA ALA A 45 9.96 19.53 -11.21
C ALA A 45 9.16 20.74 -11.76
N TYR A 46 8.61 21.55 -10.86
CA TYR A 46 7.69 22.65 -11.21
C TYR A 46 8.34 24.04 -11.10
N GLY A 47 9.52 24.16 -10.48
CA GLY A 47 10.27 25.40 -10.43
C GLY A 47 9.55 26.53 -9.71
N ASN A 48 9.51 27.69 -10.36
CA ASN A 48 9.01 28.95 -9.79
C ASN A 48 7.50 28.91 -9.46
N GLU A 49 6.71 28.15 -10.21
CA GLU A 49 5.25 28.06 -9.99
C GLU A 49 4.92 27.37 -8.67
N ALA A 50 5.76 26.42 -8.24
CA ALA A 50 5.54 25.64 -7.03
C ALA A 50 6.13 26.26 -5.76
N VAL A 51 6.81 27.40 -5.83
CA VAL A 51 7.39 28.08 -4.64
C VAL A 51 6.33 28.38 -3.59
N ALA A 52 5.13 28.75 -4.05
CA ALA A 52 4.00 29.07 -3.20
C ALA A 52 3.21 27.82 -2.76
N TRP A 53 3.39 26.67 -3.42
CA TRP A 53 2.62 25.47 -3.14
C TRP A 53 3.08 24.80 -1.84
N GLN A 54 2.13 24.18 -1.15
CA GLN A 54 2.37 23.46 0.11
C GLN A 54 2.05 21.99 -0.07
N ILE A 55 2.83 21.13 0.59
CA ILE A 55 2.60 19.69 0.63
C ILE A 55 1.73 19.40 1.86
N ASP A 56 0.58 18.77 1.62
CA ASP A 56 -0.40 18.43 2.66
C ASP A 56 -0.12 17.05 3.25
N SER A 57 0.10 16.06 2.38
CA SER A 57 0.37 14.69 2.80
C SER A 57 1.42 14.01 1.91
N VAL A 58 2.10 13.04 2.50
CA VAL A 58 3.06 12.16 1.81
C VAL A 58 2.69 10.72 2.14
N GLU A 59 2.30 9.97 1.13
CA GLU A 59 1.93 8.56 1.23
C GLU A 59 3.03 7.68 0.66
N SER A 60 3.28 6.52 1.29
CA SER A 60 4.15 5.50 0.67
C SER A 60 3.39 4.84 -0.47
N LYS A 61 3.99 4.82 -1.66
CA LYS A 61 3.47 4.03 -2.77
C LYS A 61 3.61 2.56 -2.38
N LYS A 62 2.52 1.95 -1.94
CA LYS A 62 2.49 0.51 -1.72
C LYS A 62 2.62 -0.11 -3.11
N SER A 63 3.68 -0.87 -3.33
CA SER A 63 3.75 -1.81 -4.44
C SER A 63 2.44 -2.58 -4.40
N ASP A 64 1.67 -2.53 -5.48
CA ASP A 64 0.40 -3.22 -5.59
C ASP A 64 0.62 -4.66 -5.15
N ASP A 65 0.06 -5.02 -3.99
CA ASP A 65 0.21 -6.32 -3.36
C ASP A 65 -0.70 -7.33 -4.07
N VAL A 66 -0.57 -7.40 -5.40
CA VAL A 66 -1.23 -8.38 -6.30
C VAL A 66 -0.68 -9.79 -6.05
N ARG A 67 0.15 -10.00 -5.02
CA ARG A 67 0.83 -11.27 -4.78
C ARG A 67 0.79 -11.77 -3.34
N SER A 68 -0.01 -11.16 -2.47
CA SER A 68 -0.59 -11.87 -1.33
C SER A 68 -1.89 -12.55 -1.73
N ASP A 69 -1.96 -13.11 -2.93
CA ASP A 69 -3.01 -14.05 -3.25
C ASP A 69 -2.73 -15.27 -2.37
N HIS A 70 -3.57 -15.44 -1.35
CA HIS A 70 -3.60 -16.56 -0.44
C HIS A 70 -3.81 -17.86 -1.22
N GLN A 71 -2.80 -18.31 -1.97
CA GLN A 71 -2.85 -19.54 -2.71
C GLN A 71 -2.87 -20.67 -1.68
N MET A 72 -4.07 -21.07 -1.28
CA MET A 72 -4.28 -22.25 -0.47
C MET A 72 -3.66 -23.41 -1.23
N GLN A 73 -2.67 -24.05 -0.64
CA GLN A 73 -2.08 -25.26 -1.18
C GLN A 73 -3.20 -26.31 -1.29
N LEU A 74 -3.46 -26.79 -2.50
CA LEU A 74 -4.32 -27.95 -2.69
C LEU A 74 -3.61 -29.16 -2.08
N ASP A 75 -4.26 -29.81 -1.10
CA ASP A 75 -3.70 -30.99 -0.46
C ASP A 75 -3.97 -32.22 -1.35
N PHE A 76 -2.91 -32.75 -1.95
CA PHE A 76 -2.96 -33.96 -2.78
C PHE A 76 -2.73 -35.24 -1.97
N ARG A 77 -2.75 -35.19 -0.64
CA ARG A 77 -2.69 -36.41 0.19
C ARG A 77 -3.89 -37.29 -0.11
N GLU A 78 -3.63 -38.58 -0.34
CA GLU A 78 -4.67 -39.57 -0.58
C GLU A 78 -5.70 -39.54 0.56
N PRO A 79 -7.01 -39.50 0.25
CA PRO A 79 -8.04 -39.44 1.29
C PRO A 79 -7.89 -40.65 2.20
N ALA A 80 -7.74 -40.39 3.51
CA ALA A 80 -7.54 -41.45 4.49
C ALA A 80 -8.65 -42.50 4.37
N GLU A 81 -8.26 -43.76 4.19
CA GLU A 81 -9.20 -44.87 4.10
C GLU A 81 -10.04 -44.96 5.38
N HIS A 82 -11.28 -44.48 5.30
CA HIS A 82 -12.21 -44.60 6.41
C HIS A 82 -12.62 -46.07 6.57
N LYS A 83 -12.03 -46.75 7.57
CA LYS A 83 -12.47 -48.08 7.97
C LYS A 83 -13.94 -48.00 8.44
N PRO A 84 -14.85 -48.81 7.89
CA PRO A 84 -16.25 -48.78 8.29
C PRO A 84 -16.37 -49.14 9.78
N LYS A 85 -17.02 -48.27 10.56
CA LYS A 85 -17.26 -48.52 11.98
C LYS A 85 -18.15 -49.76 12.11
N LYS A 86 -17.67 -50.77 12.85
CA LYS A 86 -18.46 -51.96 13.15
C LYS A 86 -19.72 -51.55 13.92
N ARG A 87 -20.88 -51.78 13.31
CA ARG A 87 -22.19 -51.60 13.96
C ARG A 87 -22.32 -52.67 15.04
N ILE A 88 -22.22 -52.27 16.31
CA ILE A 88 -22.54 -53.15 17.42
C ILE A 88 -24.06 -53.29 17.45
N VAL A 89 -24.56 -54.44 17.01
CA VAL A 89 -25.97 -54.80 17.19
C VAL A 89 -26.12 -55.20 18.65
N ARG A 90 -26.57 -54.27 19.49
CA ARG A 90 -27.05 -54.62 20.83
C ARG A 90 -28.44 -55.23 20.65
N GLY A 91 -28.51 -56.55 20.73
CA GLY A 91 -29.78 -57.27 20.72
C GLY A 91 -30.68 -56.75 21.84
N PHE A 92 -31.90 -56.38 21.49
CA PHE A 92 -32.94 -56.03 22.44
C PHE A 92 -33.90 -57.22 22.51
N LYS A 93 -33.92 -57.84 23.69
CA LYS A 93 -34.91 -58.76 24.27
C LYS A 93 -35.32 -60.01 23.48
#